data_AF-A0A1I3EWK0-F1
#
_entry.id   AF-A0A1I3EWK0-F1
#
_cell.length_a   1.000
_cell.length_b   1.000
_cell.length_c   1.000
_cell.angle_alpha   90.00
_cell.angle_beta   90.00
_cell.angle_gamma   90.00
#
_symmetry.space_group_name_H-M   'P 1'
#
loop_
_entity.id
_entity.type
_entity.pdbx_description
1 polymer ?
#
loop_
_entity_poly.entity_id
_entity_poly.type
_entity_poly.pdbx_seq_one_letter_code
_entity_poly.pdbx_strand_id
1 'polypeptide(L)'
;MVMAAVIRISVLAAASLTLSACTSASTTVRDGGDGGCVSGYVHVVEAANWRGLSEAMLTSTEWGSVASVRTQAQGGEIGSGDVDVLRVVDLLDKRERRLVQVDVWRTEEGTWRFGDWGQCID
;
A
#
# COMPACT_ATOMS: atom_id res chain seq x y z
N MET A 1 57.02 -2.30 27.23
CA MET A 1 56.27 -1.98 26.00
C MET A 1 55.49 -0.70 26.27
N VAL A 2 55.68 0.30 25.42
CA VAL A 2 55.16 1.67 25.58
C VAL A 2 53.68 1.72 25.17
N MET A 3 52.85 2.34 26.01
CA MET A 3 51.49 2.80 25.72
C MET A 3 51.50 3.89 24.65
N ALA A 4 50.51 3.90 23.75
CA ALA A 4 50.08 5.12 23.07
C ALA A 4 48.57 5.08 22.81
N ALA A 5 47.86 6.02 23.45
CA ALA A 5 46.48 6.38 23.20
C ALA A 5 46.43 7.88 22.92
N VAL A 6 45.79 8.31 21.83
CA VAL A 6 45.31 9.68 21.52
C VAL A 6 44.26 9.50 20.41
N ILE A 7 42.93 9.70 20.54
CA ILE A 7 42.07 10.86 20.88
C ILE A 7 41.84 11.88 19.74
N ARG A 8 40.59 11.84 19.23
CA ARG A 8 39.68 12.87 18.66
C ARG A 8 39.99 13.57 17.32
N ILE A 9 39.02 13.47 16.41
CA ILE A 9 38.58 14.60 15.57
C ILE A 9 37.05 14.70 15.66
N SER A 10 36.59 15.85 16.13
CA SER A 10 35.20 16.28 16.12
C SER A 10 34.92 17.04 14.81
N VAL A 11 33.77 16.79 14.18
CA VAL A 11 33.18 17.75 13.23
C VAL A 11 31.70 17.93 13.58
N LEU A 12 31.37 19.14 13.99
CA LEU A 12 30.02 19.68 14.09
C LEU A 12 29.57 20.12 12.70
N ALA A 13 28.39 19.68 12.27
CA ALA A 13 27.60 20.36 11.25
C ALA A 13 26.14 20.39 11.72
N ALA A 14 25.75 21.56 12.23
CA ALA A 14 24.36 21.91 12.44
C ALA A 14 23.66 22.08 11.08
N ALA A 15 22.52 21.43 10.90
CA ALA A 15 21.57 21.77 9.87
C ALA A 15 20.16 21.57 10.42
N SER A 16 19.58 22.68 10.89
CA SER A 16 18.16 22.81 11.17
C SER A 16 17.40 22.61 9.86
N LEU A 17 16.82 21.44 9.66
CA LEU A 17 15.81 21.22 8.64
C LEU A 17 14.48 21.13 9.36
N THR A 18 13.72 22.21 9.20
CA THR A 18 12.29 22.28 9.43
C THR A 18 11.64 20.97 9.01
N LEU A 19 10.94 20.30 9.94
CA LEU A 19 9.97 19.28 9.55
C LEU A 19 8.91 20.01 8.72
N SER A 20 9.11 19.97 7.39
CA SER A 20 8.06 20.26 6.44
C SER A 20 6.93 19.31 6.78
N ALA A 21 5.80 19.88 7.16
CA ALA A 21 4.57 19.15 7.37
C ALA A 21 4.37 18.25 6.16
N CYS A 22 4.39 16.93 6.39
CA CYS A 22 3.75 16.00 5.48
C CYS A 22 2.27 16.37 5.52
N THR A 23 1.85 17.32 4.68
CA THR A 23 0.47 17.33 4.20
C THR A 23 0.37 16.10 3.34
N SER A 24 0.06 14.98 4.00
CA SER A 24 -0.56 13.86 3.33
C SER A 24 -1.79 14.45 2.66
N ALA A 25 -1.77 14.53 1.33
CA ALA A 25 -2.98 14.74 0.57
C ALA A 25 -3.82 13.48 0.78
N SER A 26 -4.58 13.45 1.87
CA SER A 26 -5.60 12.44 2.12
C SER A 26 -6.61 12.60 0.99
N THR A 27 -6.59 11.67 0.04
CA THR A 27 -7.71 11.47 -0.87
C THR A 27 -8.92 11.23 0.01
N THR A 28 -9.81 12.22 0.00
CA THR A 28 -11.03 12.28 0.77
C THR A 28 -11.84 11.02 0.49
N VAL A 29 -12.01 10.21 1.54
CA VAL A 29 -13.05 9.18 1.62
C VAL A 29 -14.35 9.88 1.25
N ARG A 30 -14.98 9.44 0.17
CA ARG A 30 -16.19 10.08 -0.35
C ARG A 30 -17.34 9.68 0.56
N ASP A 31 -17.60 10.53 1.54
CA ASP A 31 -18.74 10.43 2.45
C ASP A 31 -20.06 10.49 1.70
N GLY A 32 -20.89 9.48 1.96
CA GLY A 32 -22.26 9.38 1.46
C GLY A 32 -23.21 8.97 2.58
N GLY A 33 -23.23 9.73 3.67
CA GLY A 33 -24.32 9.72 4.67
C GLY A 33 -23.87 9.55 6.13
N ASP A 34 -23.97 10.63 6.92
CA ASP A 34 -24.11 10.72 8.39
C ASP A 34 -23.57 9.59 9.30
N GLY A 35 -22.42 8.99 8.98
CA GLY A 35 -21.75 7.97 9.78
C GLY A 35 -20.27 8.29 9.87
N GLY A 36 -19.69 8.23 11.06
CA GLY A 36 -18.27 8.53 11.27
C GLY A 36 -17.35 7.73 10.34
N CYS A 37 -16.17 8.27 10.04
CA CYS A 37 -15.17 7.63 9.19
C CYS A 37 -14.87 6.20 9.68
N VAL A 38 -15.01 5.20 8.81
CA VAL A 38 -14.65 3.80 9.08
C VAL A 38 -13.50 3.35 8.18
N SER A 39 -12.44 2.80 8.78
CA SER A 39 -11.33 2.20 8.01
C SER A 39 -11.79 0.91 7.34
N GLY A 40 -11.36 0.66 6.11
CA GLY A 40 -11.72 -0.56 5.41
C GLY A 40 -11.21 -0.62 3.98
N TYR A 41 -11.44 -1.76 3.35
CA TYR A 41 -11.13 -1.93 1.93
C TYR A 41 -12.12 -1.16 1.06
N VAL A 42 -11.58 -0.35 0.17
CA VAL A 42 -12.32 0.39 -0.85
C VAL A 42 -11.96 -0.15 -2.25
N HIS A 43 -12.72 0.30 -3.25
CA HIS A 43 -12.58 -0.13 -4.66
C HIS A 43 -12.48 -1.65 -4.84
N VAL A 44 -13.30 -2.39 -4.08
CA VAL A 44 -13.24 -3.86 -4.07
C VAL A 44 -13.76 -4.42 -5.38
N VAL A 45 -12.94 -5.24 -6.03
CA VAL A 45 -13.30 -5.96 -7.26
C VAL A 45 -13.20 -7.46 -7.00
N GLU A 46 -14.09 -8.22 -7.61
CA GLU A 46 -14.15 -9.67 -7.46
C GLU A 46 -14.09 -10.42 -8.80
N ALA A 47 -13.56 -11.64 -8.75
CA ALA A 47 -13.52 -12.56 -9.89
C ALA A 47 -13.53 -14.01 -9.41
N ALA A 48 -14.05 -14.91 -10.24
CA ALA A 48 -14.15 -16.33 -9.91
C ALA A 48 -12.79 -17.02 -9.68
N ASN A 49 -11.70 -16.49 -10.25
CA ASN A 49 -10.36 -17.04 -10.15
C ASN A 49 -9.29 -15.96 -10.30
N TRP A 50 -8.05 -16.30 -9.94
CA TRP A 50 -6.90 -15.39 -10.05
C TRP A 50 -6.68 -14.81 -11.44
N ARG A 51 -6.93 -15.58 -12.52
CA ARG A 51 -6.76 -15.09 -13.89
C ARG A 51 -7.73 -13.95 -14.19
N GLY A 52 -9.01 -14.15 -13.89
CA GLY A 52 -10.03 -13.10 -14.06
C GLY A 52 -9.74 -11.88 -13.18
N LEU A 53 -9.24 -12.09 -11.97
CA LEU A 53 -8.88 -10.99 -11.07
C LEU A 53 -7.70 -10.17 -11.63
N SER A 54 -6.66 -10.85 -12.10
CA SER A 54 -5.48 -10.19 -12.69
C SER A 54 -5.82 -9.47 -13.98
N GLU A 55 -6.74 -9.99 -14.79
CA GLU A 55 -7.24 -9.29 -15.98
C GLU A 55 -8.01 -8.04 -15.58
N ALA A 56 -8.91 -8.12 -14.58
CA ALA A 56 -9.63 -6.96 -14.06
C ALA A 56 -8.67 -5.86 -13.57
N MET A 57 -7.58 -6.22 -12.87
CA MET A 57 -6.54 -5.28 -12.47
C MET A 57 -5.88 -4.59 -13.67
N LEU A 58 -5.51 -5.35 -14.71
CA LEU A 58 -4.86 -4.81 -15.91
C LEU A 58 -5.79 -3.90 -16.74
N THR A 59 -7.09 -4.16 -16.70
CA THR A 59 -8.09 -3.35 -17.42
C THR A 59 -8.62 -2.18 -16.60
N SER A 60 -8.30 -2.10 -15.31
CA SER A 60 -8.77 -1.01 -14.45
C SER A 60 -8.19 0.33 -14.88
N THR A 61 -9.04 1.35 -14.86
CA THR A 61 -8.64 2.74 -15.09
C THR A 61 -8.76 3.61 -13.83
N GLU A 62 -9.18 3.03 -12.70
CA GLU A 62 -9.45 3.75 -11.45
C GLU A 62 -8.23 4.56 -10.97
N TRP A 63 -7.04 3.95 -11.02
CA TRP A 63 -5.77 4.56 -10.60
C TRP A 63 -4.88 4.98 -11.78
N GLY A 64 -5.45 5.02 -12.99
CA GLY A 64 -4.74 5.21 -14.25
C GLY A 64 -4.53 3.91 -15.04
N SER A 65 -3.80 4.00 -16.15
CA SER A 65 -3.56 2.86 -17.04
C SER A 65 -2.56 1.89 -16.41
N VAL A 66 -3.06 0.76 -15.92
CA VAL A 66 -2.25 -0.34 -15.43
C VAL A 66 -1.62 -1.09 -16.60
N ALA A 67 -0.30 -1.24 -16.57
CA ALA A 67 0.47 -1.96 -17.58
C ALA A 67 0.97 -3.32 -17.08
N SER A 68 1.23 -3.45 -15.78
CA SER A 68 1.66 -4.70 -15.18
C SER A 68 1.24 -4.82 -13.71
N VAL A 69 1.24 -6.05 -13.23
CA VAL A 69 0.86 -6.44 -11.87
C VAL A 69 2.06 -7.14 -11.24
N ARG A 70 2.51 -6.69 -10.06
CA ARG A 70 3.67 -7.24 -9.37
C ARG A 70 3.33 -7.65 -7.94
N THR A 71 3.45 -8.94 -7.64
CA THR A 71 3.33 -9.44 -6.26
C THR A 71 4.50 -8.94 -5.41
N GLN A 72 4.20 -8.26 -4.30
CA GLN A 72 5.17 -7.84 -3.28
C GLN A 72 5.34 -8.89 -2.19
N ALA A 73 4.22 -9.45 -1.73
CA ALA A 73 4.18 -10.45 -0.70
C ALA A 73 3.16 -11.54 -1.05
N GLN A 74 3.43 -12.77 -0.63
CA GLN A 74 2.52 -13.91 -0.76
C GLN A 74 2.68 -14.82 0.47
N GLY A 75 1.58 -15.25 1.07
CA GLY A 75 1.57 -16.08 2.27
C GLY A 75 0.25 -15.95 3.04
N GLY A 76 0.07 -16.75 4.09
CA GLY A 76 -0.94 -16.46 5.11
C GLY A 76 -0.36 -15.44 6.10
N GLU A 77 -1.12 -14.41 6.46
CA GLU A 77 -0.72 -13.30 7.36
C GLU A 77 0.10 -12.15 6.74
N ILE A 78 -0.34 -11.60 5.60
CA ILE A 78 0.31 -10.43 4.97
C ILE A 78 -0.64 -9.24 4.75
N GLY A 79 -1.78 -9.22 5.43
CA GLY A 79 -2.87 -8.26 5.22
C GLY A 79 -3.02 -7.18 6.29
N SER A 80 -3.85 -6.19 5.97
CA SER A 80 -4.33 -5.18 6.92
C SER A 80 -5.76 -5.51 7.37
N GLY A 81 -6.05 -5.38 8.67
CA GLY A 81 -7.39 -5.66 9.22
C GLY A 81 -7.70 -7.15 9.42
N ASP A 82 -9.00 -7.50 9.46
CA ASP A 82 -9.50 -8.84 9.81
C ASP A 82 -9.65 -9.78 8.60
N VAL A 83 -9.05 -9.44 7.45
CA VAL A 83 -9.15 -10.22 6.21
C VAL A 83 -7.89 -11.03 5.99
N ASP A 84 -8.07 -12.33 5.69
CA ASP A 84 -6.99 -13.23 5.30
C ASP A 84 -6.44 -12.89 3.90
N VAL A 85 -5.55 -11.91 3.86
CA VAL A 85 -4.85 -11.51 2.64
C VAL A 85 -3.84 -12.58 2.25
N LEU A 86 -3.96 -13.02 1.00
CA LEU A 86 -3.14 -14.04 0.38
C LEU A 86 -1.98 -13.46 -0.43
N ARG A 87 -2.14 -12.22 -0.94
CA ARG A 87 -1.12 -11.50 -1.71
C ARG A 87 -1.24 -10.01 -1.51
N VAL A 88 -0.09 -9.33 -1.45
CA VAL A 88 0.00 -7.88 -1.62
C VAL A 88 0.57 -7.60 -2.99
N VAL A 89 -0.09 -6.73 -3.76
CA VAL A 89 0.16 -6.56 -5.18
C VAL A 89 0.26 -5.09 -5.54
N ASP A 90 1.30 -4.74 -6.30
CA ASP A 90 1.43 -3.44 -6.93
C ASP A 90 0.80 -3.43 -8.32
N LEU A 91 -0.02 -2.44 -8.60
CA LEU A 91 -0.43 -2.08 -9.96
C LEU A 91 0.55 -1.03 -10.49
N LEU A 92 1.18 -1.31 -11.62
CA LEU A 92 2.27 -0.49 -12.17
C LEU A 92 1.88 0.13 -13.51
N ASP A 93 2.33 1.36 -13.76
CA ASP A 93 2.24 1.98 -15.08
C ASP A 93 3.30 1.42 -16.05
N LYS A 94 3.25 1.85 -17.32
CA LYS A 94 4.22 1.44 -18.36
C LYS A 94 5.68 1.86 -18.09
N ARG A 95 5.91 2.70 -17.07
CA ARG A 95 7.23 3.14 -16.61
C ARG A 95 7.64 2.42 -15.32
N GLU A 96 6.93 1.34 -14.96
CA GLU A 96 7.12 0.55 -13.74
C GLU A 96 6.92 1.34 -12.45
N ARG A 97 6.20 2.48 -12.51
CA ARG A 97 5.86 3.25 -11.31
C ARG A 97 4.60 2.69 -10.68
N ARG A 98 4.61 2.56 -9.35
CA ARG A 98 3.45 2.10 -8.57
C ARG A 98 2.32 3.14 -8.66
N LEU A 99 1.17 2.69 -9.14
CA LEU A 99 -0.09 3.45 -9.15
C LEU A 99 -0.81 3.27 -7.82
N VAL A 100 -0.96 2.02 -7.39
CA VAL A 100 -1.60 1.65 -6.12
C VAL A 100 -1.04 0.31 -5.64
N GLN A 101 -1.09 0.07 -4.33
CA GLN A 101 -0.89 -1.24 -3.72
C GLN A 101 -2.26 -1.76 -3.27
N VAL A 102 -2.60 -2.97 -3.68
CA VAL A 102 -3.86 -3.63 -3.32
C VAL A 102 -3.57 -4.93 -2.61
N ASP A 103 -4.45 -5.28 -1.69
CA ASP A 103 -4.44 -6.57 -1.03
C ASP A 103 -5.38 -7.52 -1.77
N VAL A 104 -5.02 -8.79 -1.84
CA VAL A 104 -5.77 -9.83 -2.54
C VAL A 104 -6.13 -10.92 -1.55
N TRP A 105 -7.40 -11.29 -1.49
CA TRP A 105 -7.89 -12.34 -0.61
C TRP A 105 -8.88 -13.26 -1.34
N ARG A 106 -9.28 -14.33 -0.65
CA ARG A 106 -10.40 -15.19 -1.07
C ARG A 106 -11.53 -15.08 -0.07
N THR A 107 -12.76 -15.07 -0.58
CA THR A 107 -13.95 -15.21 0.25
C THR A 107 -14.12 -16.67 0.68
N GLU A 108 -14.97 -16.91 1.68
CA GLU A 108 -15.35 -18.26 2.11
C GLU A 108 -15.95 -19.10 0.96
N GLU A 109 -16.64 -18.44 0.02
CA GLU A 109 -17.20 -19.03 -1.19
C GLU A 109 -16.12 -19.38 -2.25
N GLY A 110 -14.87 -19.01 -2.02
CA GLY A 110 -13.73 -19.29 -2.90
C GLY A 110 -13.50 -18.27 -4.01
N THR A 111 -14.31 -17.21 -4.06
CA THR A 111 -14.18 -16.06 -4.98
C THR A 111 -12.95 -15.24 -4.63
N TRP A 112 -12.24 -14.75 -5.64
CA TRP A 112 -11.07 -13.91 -5.48
C TRP A 112 -11.47 -12.45 -5.43
N ARG A 113 -10.84 -11.68 -4.55
CA ARG A 113 -11.05 -10.23 -4.41
C ARG A 113 -9.74 -9.48 -4.32
N PHE A 114 -9.76 -8.22 -4.75
CA PHE A 114 -8.76 -7.24 -4.35
C PHE A 114 -9.40 -5.92 -3.95
N GLY A 115 -8.67 -5.13 -3.16
CA GLY A 115 -9.06 -3.78 -2.77
C GLY A 115 -7.88 -3.04 -2.16
N ASP A 116 -7.95 -1.71 -2.13
CA ASP A 116 -6.99 -0.87 -1.42
C ASP A 116 -7.49 -0.55 0.00
N TRP A 117 -6.58 -0.55 0.96
CA TRP A 117 -6.91 -0.25 2.36
C TRP A 117 -7.00 1.25 2.59
N GLY A 118 -8.20 1.73 2.92
CA GLY A 118 -8.44 3.09 3.38
C GLY A 118 -8.37 3.17 4.90
N GLN A 119 -7.41 3.93 5.42
CA GLN A 119 -7.30 4.23 6.85
C GLN A 119 -8.12 5.49 7.17
N CYS A 120 -9.04 5.39 8.13
CA CYS A 120 -9.58 6.56 8.80
C CYS A 120 -8.58 7.06 9.84
N ILE A 121 -8.27 8.34 9.74
CA ILE A 121 -7.37 9.05 10.63
C ILE A 121 -8.18 10.21 11.23
N ASP A 122 -8.20 10.29 12.56
CA ASP A 122 -8.78 11.39 13.35
C ASP A 122 -7.77 12.56 13.43
#